data_AF-A0A965U103-F1
#
_entry.id   AF-A0A965U103-F1
#
_cell.length_a   1.000
_cell.length_b   1.000
_cell.length_c   1.000
_cell.angle_alpha   90.00
_cell.angle_beta   90.00
_cell.angle_gamma   90.00
#
_symmetry.space_group_name_H-M   'P 1'
#
loop_
_entity.id
_entity.type
_entity.pdbx_description
1 polymer ?
#
loop_
_entity_poly.entity_id
_entity_poly.type
_entity_poly.pdbx_seq_one_letter_code
_entity_poly.pdbx_strand_id
1 'polypeptide(L)'
;MNTYDEYYHARDLLMALDKSILVETLLKLAIESPSALMLITTITSSPIEKVSLFKENIHTITHQGRRGLSGKRILDLLKRSLEMLSPLELEPKLGLKLMVLFYETDSWALESTTELDWEFELIYTHDGYDKFVGFAKRCSDSDFIVATIQKLLLADDYSMRTKLFDEASSFLPEAALKKLKGEKK
;
A
#
# COMPACT_ATOMS: atom_id res chain seq x y z
N MET A 1 -31.35 -4.40 -12.15
CA MET A 1 -30.52 -3.82 -13.23
C MET A 1 -29.08 -4.12 -12.86
N ASN A 2 -28.28 -4.67 -13.78
CA ASN A 2 -26.95 -5.20 -13.46
C ASN A 2 -25.96 -4.04 -13.35
N THR A 3 -25.48 -3.77 -12.14
CA THR A 3 -24.54 -2.67 -11.83
C THR A 3 -23.25 -2.74 -12.64
N TYR A 4 -22.88 -3.92 -13.12
CA TYR A 4 -21.74 -4.14 -14.01
C TYR A 4 -21.93 -3.52 -15.40
N ASP A 5 -23.13 -3.64 -15.99
CA ASP A 5 -23.41 -3.12 -17.34
C ASP A 5 -23.52 -1.59 -17.33
N GLU A 6 -24.08 -1.03 -16.25
CA GLU A 6 -24.13 0.42 -16.03
C GLU A 6 -22.73 1.02 -15.87
N TYR A 7 -21.83 0.34 -15.15
CA TYR A 7 -20.46 0.80 -14.96
C TYR A 7 -19.69 0.87 -16.28
N TYR A 8 -19.75 -0.18 -17.10
CA TYR A 8 -19.04 -0.19 -18.39
C TYR A 8 -19.63 0.80 -19.38
N HIS A 9 -20.96 0.94 -19.40
CA HIS A 9 -21.61 1.95 -20.22
C HIS A 9 -21.19 3.37 -19.82
N ALA A 10 -21.17 3.67 -18.52
CA ALA A 10 -20.70 4.96 -18.00
C ALA A 10 -19.23 5.21 -18.37
N ARG A 11 -18.36 4.20 -18.25
CA ARG A 11 -16.95 4.30 -18.66
C ARG A 11 -16.82 4.72 -20.13
N ASP A 12 -17.55 4.07 -21.03
CA ASP A 12 -17.45 4.35 -22.47
C ASP A 12 -17.98 5.76 -22.81
N LEU A 13 -19.06 6.19 -22.16
CA LEU A 13 -19.55 7.56 -22.26
C LEU A 13 -18.53 8.58 -21.74
N LEU A 14 -17.91 8.33 -20.57
CA LEU A 14 -16.88 9.19 -20.00
C LEU A 14 -15.65 9.29 -20.92
N MET A 15 -15.23 8.19 -21.56
CA MET A 15 -14.11 8.20 -22.51
C MET A 15 -14.40 8.99 -23.79
N ALA A 16 -15.68 9.17 -24.15
CA ALA A 16 -16.09 9.99 -25.29
C ALA A 16 -16.22 11.49 -24.96
N LEU A 17 -16.21 11.87 -23.68
CA LEU A 17 -16.27 13.27 -23.26
C LEU A 17 -14.94 14.01 -23.51
N ASP A 18 -15.04 15.34 -23.65
CA ASP A 18 -13.86 16.18 -23.65
C ASP A 18 -13.13 16.11 -22.29
N LYS A 19 -11.79 16.09 -22.35
CA LYS A 19 -10.95 15.95 -21.16
C LYS A 19 -11.19 17.06 -20.14
N SER A 20 -11.53 18.28 -20.56
CA SER A 20 -11.80 19.39 -19.65
C SER A 20 -13.02 19.11 -18.76
N ILE A 21 -14.06 18.46 -19.30
CA ILE A 21 -15.25 18.10 -18.52
C ILE A 21 -14.89 17.10 -17.42
N LEU A 22 -14.04 16.12 -17.74
CA LEU A 22 -13.56 15.13 -16.77
C LEU A 22 -12.73 15.79 -15.66
N VAL A 23 -11.80 16.69 -16.02
CA VAL A 23 -10.97 17.42 -15.05
C VAL A 23 -11.85 18.25 -14.10
N GLU A 24 -12.75 19.06 -14.62
CA GLU A 24 -13.67 19.88 -13.81
C GLU A 24 -14.55 19.03 -12.90
N THR A 25 -14.99 17.87 -13.37
CA THR A 25 -15.82 16.93 -12.59
C THR A 25 -15.01 16.30 -11.46
N LEU A 26 -13.77 15.88 -11.73
CA LEU A 26 -12.86 15.35 -10.70
C LEU A 26 -12.54 16.40 -9.64
N LEU A 27 -12.28 17.65 -10.04
CA LEU A 27 -12.02 18.75 -9.09
C LEU A 27 -13.24 19.03 -8.21
N LYS A 28 -14.47 18.99 -8.76
CA LYS A 28 -15.70 19.08 -7.96
C LYS A 28 -15.82 17.95 -6.94
N LEU A 29 -15.53 16.72 -7.33
CA LEU A 29 -15.52 15.58 -6.40
C LEU A 29 -14.47 15.73 -5.30
N ALA A 30 -13.31 16.29 -5.62
CA ALA A 30 -12.24 16.51 -4.65
C ALA A 30 -12.58 17.57 -3.58
N ILE A 31 -13.51 18.49 -3.87
CA ILE A 31 -14.01 19.45 -2.86
C ILE A 31 -14.79 18.72 -1.75
N GLU A 32 -15.54 17.69 -2.11
CA GLU A 32 -16.46 17.00 -1.19
C GLU A 32 -15.86 15.71 -0.60
N SER A 33 -14.83 15.15 -1.25
CA SER A 33 -14.23 13.86 -0.86
C SER A 33 -12.71 13.98 -0.68
N PRO A 34 -12.22 13.89 0.57
CA PRO A 34 -10.78 13.81 0.84
C PRO A 34 -10.09 12.65 0.11
N SER A 35 -10.78 11.52 -0.10
CA SER A 35 -10.25 10.38 -0.86
C SER A 35 -10.09 10.74 -2.34
N ALA A 36 -11.05 11.46 -2.93
CA ALA A 36 -10.93 11.94 -4.31
C ALA A 36 -9.79 12.96 -4.47
N LEU A 37 -9.63 13.86 -3.50
CA LEU A 37 -8.49 14.79 -3.48
C LEU A 37 -7.15 14.03 -3.46
N MET A 38 -7.01 13.02 -2.59
CA MET A 38 -5.78 12.21 -2.54
C MET A 38 -5.47 11.49 -3.86
N LEU A 39 -6.49 10.99 -4.55
CA LEU A 39 -6.34 10.37 -5.87
C LEU A 39 -5.80 11.38 -6.89
N ILE A 40 -6.41 12.56 -6.98
CA ILE A 40 -5.97 13.63 -7.87
C ILE A 40 -4.53 14.03 -7.55
N THR A 41 -4.24 14.29 -6.27
CA THR A 41 -2.89 14.63 -5.83
C THR A 41 -1.90 13.54 -6.26
N THR A 42 -2.21 12.27 -6.02
CA THR A 42 -1.35 11.13 -6.40
C THR A 42 -1.03 11.11 -7.89
N ILE A 43 -2.01 11.29 -8.78
CA ILE A 43 -1.77 11.24 -10.24
C ILE A 43 -1.03 12.48 -10.75
N THR A 44 -1.16 13.63 -10.07
CA THR A 44 -0.50 14.88 -10.46
C THR A 44 0.89 15.07 -9.84
N SER A 45 1.22 14.32 -8.79
CA SER A 45 2.49 14.43 -8.06
C SER A 45 3.64 13.71 -8.77
N SER A 46 4.83 14.29 -8.66
CA SER A 46 6.09 13.62 -8.98
C SER A 46 6.37 12.43 -8.05
N PRO A 47 7.27 11.50 -8.42
CA PRO A 47 7.64 10.38 -7.54
C PRO A 47 8.16 10.81 -6.16
N ILE A 48 8.88 11.92 -6.07
CA ILE A 48 9.42 12.43 -4.80
C ILE A 48 8.28 12.95 -3.90
N GLU A 49 7.33 13.69 -4.47
CA GLU A 49 6.17 14.18 -3.74
C GLU A 49 5.28 13.01 -3.26
N LYS A 50 5.07 11.99 -4.11
CA LYS A 50 4.36 10.76 -3.72
C LYS A 50 5.00 10.08 -2.51
N VAL A 51 6.33 10.02 -2.43
CA VAL A 51 7.04 9.45 -1.26
C VAL A 51 6.81 10.31 0.00
N SER A 52 6.80 11.63 -0.13
CA SER A 52 6.51 12.52 1.00
C SER A 52 5.07 12.34 1.50
N LEU A 53 4.10 12.31 0.59
CA LEU A 53 2.68 12.09 0.91
C LEU A 53 2.44 10.71 1.53
N PHE A 54 3.09 9.67 1.02
CA PHE A 54 3.07 8.35 1.62
C PHE A 54 3.49 8.40 3.09
N LYS A 55 4.64 9.03 3.39
CA LYS A 55 5.15 9.12 4.76
C LYS A 55 4.22 9.92 5.67
N GLU A 56 3.62 10.98 5.15
CA GLU A 56 2.64 11.79 5.89
C GLU A 56 1.40 10.97 6.25
N ASN A 57 0.89 10.15 5.33
CA ASN A 57 -0.24 9.26 5.60
C ASN A 57 0.11 8.22 6.68
N ILE A 58 1.27 7.57 6.57
CA ILE A 58 1.72 6.60 7.58
C ILE A 58 1.89 7.27 8.94
N HIS A 59 2.47 8.48 8.97
CA HIS A 59 2.58 9.26 10.20
C HIS A 59 1.19 9.58 10.79
N THR A 60 0.23 9.96 9.94
CA THR A 60 -1.15 10.24 10.36
C THR A 60 -1.82 9.01 10.99
N ILE A 61 -1.55 7.80 10.48
CA ILE A 61 -2.07 6.55 11.04
C ILE A 61 -1.38 6.19 12.37
N THR A 62 -0.07 6.42 12.50
CA THR A 62 0.72 5.97 13.66
C THR A 62 0.80 6.98 14.80
N HIS A 63 0.45 8.25 14.54
CA HIS A 63 0.53 9.35 15.51
C HIS A 63 -0.84 10.01 15.70
N GLN A 64 -1.88 9.19 15.84
CA GLN A 64 -3.24 9.66 16.04
C GLN A 64 -3.39 10.32 17.42
N GLY A 65 -4.13 11.44 17.46
CA GLY A 65 -4.49 12.09 18.73
C GLY A 65 -5.55 11.31 19.52
N ARG A 66 -6.00 11.87 20.65
CA ARG A 66 -6.90 11.21 21.62
C ARG A 66 -8.21 10.61 21.07
N ARG A 67 -8.68 11.03 19.90
CA ARG A 67 -9.92 10.53 19.29
C ARG A 67 -9.72 9.41 18.27
N GLY A 68 -8.48 9.11 17.88
CA GLY A 68 -8.18 8.12 16.85
C GLY A 68 -8.77 8.46 15.47
N LEU A 69 -8.36 7.72 14.46
CA LEU A 69 -9.02 7.65 13.16
C LEU A 69 -10.00 6.47 13.18
N SER A 70 -11.09 6.60 12.42
CA SER A 70 -11.95 5.44 12.19
C SER A 70 -11.24 4.41 11.31
N GLY A 71 -11.57 3.12 11.48
CA GLY A 71 -11.01 2.07 10.63
C GLY A 71 -11.22 2.31 9.13
N LYS A 72 -12.39 2.84 8.74
CA LYS A 72 -12.65 3.23 7.33
C LYS A 72 -11.65 4.28 6.82
N ARG A 73 -11.28 5.24 7.66
CA ARG A 73 -10.30 6.27 7.28
C ARG A 73 -8.89 5.72 7.22
N ILE A 74 -8.51 4.82 8.15
CA ILE A 74 -7.23 4.13 8.11
C ILE A 74 -7.12 3.29 6.84
N LEU A 75 -8.13 2.50 6.52
CA LEU A 75 -8.17 1.66 5.32
C LEU A 75 -8.02 2.50 4.03
N ASP A 76 -8.75 3.62 3.93
CA ASP A 76 -8.62 4.56 2.80
C ASP A 76 -7.19 5.10 2.69
N LEU A 77 -6.61 5.60 3.79
CA LEU A 77 -5.23 6.10 3.81
C LEU A 77 -4.22 5.03 3.39
N LEU A 78 -4.36 3.79 3.86
CA LEU A 78 -3.48 2.69 3.49
C LEU A 78 -3.55 2.37 2.00
N LYS A 79 -4.77 2.28 1.43
CA LYS A 79 -4.98 2.03 -0.01
C LYS A 79 -4.32 3.11 -0.85
N ARG A 80 -4.60 4.38 -0.54
CA ARG A 80 -4.01 5.52 -1.26
C ARG A 80 -2.50 5.58 -1.11
N SER A 81 -1.96 5.22 0.05
CA SER A 81 -0.52 5.17 0.28
C SER A 81 0.15 4.12 -0.61
N LEU A 82 -0.42 2.92 -0.76
CA LEU A 82 0.12 1.92 -1.68
C LEU A 82 0.06 2.35 -3.15
N GLU A 83 -1.00 3.07 -3.56
CA GLU A 83 -1.13 3.63 -4.91
C GLU A 83 -0.04 4.66 -5.23
N MET A 84 0.46 5.40 -4.22
CA MET A 84 1.57 6.35 -4.37
C MET A 84 2.92 5.67 -4.66
N LEU A 85 3.07 4.39 -4.32
CA LEU A 85 4.32 3.65 -4.51
C LEU A 85 4.31 2.90 -5.85
N SER A 86 5.22 3.26 -6.75
CA SER A 86 5.44 2.54 -8.00
C SER A 86 6.78 1.81 -7.99
N PRO A 87 6.76 0.46 -8.05
CA PRO A 87 7.98 -0.32 -8.26
C PRO A 87 8.68 -0.05 -9.57
N LEU A 88 8.11 0.70 -10.52
CA LEU A 88 8.81 1.06 -11.76
C LEU A 88 9.51 2.42 -11.65
N GLU A 89 8.99 3.32 -10.82
CA GLU A 89 9.48 4.71 -10.71
C GLU A 89 10.48 4.89 -9.57
N LEU A 90 10.40 4.06 -8.53
CA LEU A 90 11.22 4.20 -7.32
C LEU A 90 12.43 3.25 -7.32
N GLU A 91 13.46 3.69 -6.60
CA GLU A 91 14.62 2.84 -6.28
C GLU A 91 14.18 1.67 -5.38
N PRO A 92 14.56 0.42 -5.68
CA PRO A 92 14.07 -0.76 -4.97
C PRO A 92 14.28 -0.76 -3.46
N LYS A 93 15.46 -0.39 -2.96
CA LYS A 93 15.74 -0.36 -1.51
C LYS A 93 14.92 0.69 -0.80
N LEU A 94 14.73 1.87 -1.40
CA LEU A 94 13.83 2.89 -0.89
C LEU A 94 12.39 2.35 -0.83
N GLY A 95 11.91 1.71 -1.89
CA GLY A 95 10.59 1.08 -1.92
C GLY A 95 10.40 0.06 -0.80
N LEU A 96 11.36 -0.83 -0.60
CA LEU A 96 11.36 -1.80 0.51
C LEU A 96 11.34 -1.13 1.88
N LYS A 97 12.10 -0.04 2.09
CA LYS A 97 12.05 0.75 3.35
C LYS A 97 10.68 1.38 3.58
N LEU A 98 10.03 1.87 2.53
CA LEU A 98 8.68 2.43 2.63
C LEU A 98 7.66 1.33 2.92
N MET A 99 7.81 0.15 2.32
CA MET A 99 6.96 -1.01 2.65
C MET A 99 7.11 -1.45 4.10
N VAL A 100 8.30 -1.30 4.72
CA VAL A 100 8.45 -1.55 6.15
C VAL A 100 7.56 -0.62 6.97
N LEU A 101 7.57 0.68 6.66
CA LEU A 101 6.71 1.65 7.33
C LEU A 101 5.22 1.34 7.14
N PHE A 102 4.85 0.82 5.96
CA PHE A 102 3.49 0.36 5.69
C PHE A 102 3.10 -0.85 6.55
N TYR A 103 3.91 -1.90 6.59
CA TYR A 103 3.57 -3.09 7.40
C TYR A 103 3.55 -2.81 8.89
N GLU A 104 4.36 -1.87 9.38
CA GLU A 104 4.36 -1.43 10.78
C GLU A 104 3.06 -0.69 11.20
N THR A 105 2.10 -0.46 10.29
CA THR A 105 0.77 0.09 10.64
C THR A 105 -0.29 -0.97 10.95
N ASP A 106 0.03 -2.26 10.87
CA ASP A 106 -0.93 -3.36 11.05
C ASP A 106 -1.64 -3.34 12.41
N SER A 107 -0.92 -3.13 13.50
CA SER A 107 -1.51 -3.00 14.84
C SER A 107 -2.52 -1.85 14.90
N TRP A 108 -2.15 -0.67 14.42
CA TRP A 108 -3.04 0.50 14.37
C TRP A 108 -4.30 0.24 13.54
N ALA A 109 -4.19 -0.53 12.46
CA ALA A 109 -5.33 -0.88 11.62
C ALA A 109 -6.26 -1.89 12.32
N LEU A 110 -5.70 -3.00 12.80
CA LEU A 110 -6.47 -4.12 13.38
C LEU A 110 -7.03 -3.79 14.76
N GLU A 111 -6.39 -2.90 15.52
CA GLU A 111 -6.93 -2.42 16.79
C GLU A 111 -8.02 -1.35 16.60
N SER A 112 -8.16 -0.77 15.41
CA SER A 112 -9.11 0.34 15.18
C SER A 112 -10.56 -0.10 15.08
N THR A 113 -10.82 -1.31 14.60
CA THR A 113 -12.17 -1.89 14.43
C THR A 113 -12.06 -3.35 14.00
N THR A 114 -13.05 -4.17 14.37
CA THR A 114 -13.22 -5.54 13.87
C THR A 114 -14.13 -5.64 12.65
N GLU A 115 -14.79 -4.55 12.25
CA GLU A 115 -15.73 -4.54 11.11
C GLU A 115 -15.04 -4.67 9.75
N LEU A 116 -13.72 -4.42 9.71
CA LEU A 116 -12.92 -4.35 8.50
C LEU A 116 -11.74 -5.34 8.53
N ASP A 117 -11.80 -6.37 9.39
CA ASP A 117 -10.71 -7.34 9.56
C ASP A 117 -10.31 -7.98 8.23
N TRP A 118 -11.30 -8.35 7.42
CA TRP A 118 -11.06 -8.92 6.09
C TRP A 118 -10.39 -7.93 5.14
N GLU A 119 -10.84 -6.67 5.10
CA GLU A 119 -10.24 -5.65 4.25
C GLU A 119 -8.82 -5.29 4.68
N PHE A 120 -8.55 -5.28 5.99
CA PHE A 120 -7.20 -5.10 6.51
C PHE A 120 -6.33 -6.33 6.24
N GLU A 121 -6.84 -7.54 6.39
CA GLU A 121 -6.10 -8.74 6.01
C GLU A 121 -5.72 -8.68 4.53
N LEU A 122 -6.66 -8.37 3.63
CA LEU A 122 -6.40 -8.25 2.21
C LEU A 122 -5.35 -7.19 1.88
N ILE A 123 -5.40 -6.02 2.51
CA ILE A 123 -4.46 -4.94 2.15
C ILE A 123 -3.02 -5.27 2.53
N TYR A 124 -2.78 -6.00 3.62
CA TYR A 124 -1.43 -6.42 4.01
C TYR A 124 -0.96 -7.66 3.25
N THR A 125 -1.85 -8.65 3.10
CA THR A 125 -1.50 -9.97 2.54
C THR A 125 -1.58 -10.03 1.01
N HIS A 126 -2.30 -9.13 0.35
CA HIS A 126 -2.40 -9.07 -1.11
C HIS A 126 -1.78 -7.80 -1.67
N ASP A 127 -2.40 -6.64 -1.41
CA ASP A 127 -1.96 -5.39 -2.04
C ASP A 127 -0.54 -4.99 -1.61
N GLY A 128 -0.28 -5.05 -0.30
CA GLY A 128 1.03 -4.80 0.28
C GLY A 128 2.07 -5.83 -0.14
N TYR A 129 1.67 -7.10 -0.20
CA TYR A 129 2.55 -8.19 -0.64
C TYR A 129 2.99 -7.99 -2.09
N ASP A 130 2.05 -7.79 -3.01
CA ASP A 130 2.35 -7.57 -4.42
C ASP A 130 3.26 -6.36 -4.62
N LYS A 131 3.01 -5.30 -3.85
CA LYS A 131 3.85 -4.10 -3.86
C LYS A 131 5.28 -4.40 -3.39
N PHE A 132 5.43 -5.11 -2.27
CA PHE A 132 6.72 -5.52 -1.74
C PHE A 132 7.49 -6.39 -2.74
N VAL A 133 6.84 -7.40 -3.31
CA VAL A 133 7.43 -8.30 -4.30
C VAL A 133 7.90 -7.52 -5.53
N GLY A 134 7.11 -6.54 -5.99
CA GLY A 134 7.50 -5.65 -7.08
C GLY A 134 8.82 -4.95 -6.84
N PHE A 135 9.07 -4.46 -5.62
CA PHE A 135 10.36 -3.89 -5.23
C PHE A 135 11.45 -4.95 -5.06
N ALA A 136 11.15 -6.06 -4.37
CA ALA A 136 12.12 -7.11 -4.09
C ALA A 136 12.70 -7.72 -5.37
N LYS A 137 11.87 -8.02 -6.37
CA LYS A 137 12.33 -8.57 -7.66
C LYS A 137 13.28 -7.65 -8.43
N ARG A 138 13.21 -6.34 -8.18
CA ARG A 138 14.10 -5.34 -8.81
C ARG A 138 15.34 -5.02 -7.96
N CYS A 139 15.37 -5.45 -6.70
CA CYS A 139 16.50 -5.21 -5.81
C CYS A 139 17.57 -6.30 -6.02
N SER A 140 18.75 -5.92 -6.48
CA SER A 140 19.87 -6.85 -6.67
C SER A 140 20.51 -7.31 -5.36
N ASP A 141 20.20 -6.66 -4.24
CA ASP A 141 20.77 -6.94 -2.93
C ASP A 141 19.84 -7.87 -2.14
N SER A 142 20.06 -9.17 -2.29
CA SER A 142 19.27 -10.20 -1.61
C SER A 142 19.46 -10.17 -0.09
N ASP A 143 20.62 -9.75 0.40
CA ASP A 143 20.90 -9.69 1.83
C ASP A 143 20.10 -8.55 2.48
N PHE A 144 19.96 -7.42 1.77
CA PHE A 144 19.07 -6.35 2.19
C PHE A 144 17.59 -6.80 2.24
N ILE A 145 17.12 -7.57 1.25
CA ILE A 145 15.75 -8.10 1.26
C ILE A 145 15.55 -9.05 2.45
N VAL A 146 16.49 -9.98 2.68
CA VAL A 146 16.42 -10.92 3.82
C VAL A 146 16.35 -10.18 5.15
N ALA A 147 17.24 -9.21 5.37
CA ALA A 147 17.23 -8.39 6.59
C ALA A 147 15.92 -7.60 6.76
N THR A 148 15.33 -7.15 5.65
CA THR A 148 14.05 -6.44 5.66
C THR A 148 12.90 -7.36 6.11
N ILE A 149 12.82 -8.58 5.56
CA ILE A 149 11.79 -9.57 5.95
C ILE A 149 11.97 -9.97 7.41
N GLN A 150 13.19 -10.26 7.83
CA GLN A 150 13.48 -10.61 9.23
C GLN A 150 13.04 -9.51 10.19
N LYS A 151 13.35 -8.24 9.86
CA LYS A 151 12.85 -7.10 10.64
C LYS A 151 11.33 -7.12 10.76
N LEU A 152 10.62 -7.35 9.66
CA LEU A 152 9.16 -7.36 9.64
C LEU A 152 8.56 -8.52 10.46
N LEU A 153 9.18 -9.70 10.43
CA LEU A 153 8.72 -10.87 11.18
C LEU A 153 8.98 -10.79 12.68
N LEU A 154 9.98 -10.01 13.13
CA LEU A 154 10.30 -9.88 14.56
C LEU A 154 9.18 -9.24 15.38
N ALA A 155 8.28 -8.49 14.76
CA ALA A 155 7.19 -7.78 15.42
C ALA A 155 5.86 -7.97 14.65
N ASP A 156 5.53 -9.21 14.28
CA ASP A 156 4.32 -9.58 13.54
C ASP A 156 3.22 -10.14 14.45
N ASP A 157 2.72 -9.31 15.38
CA ASP A 157 1.74 -9.71 16.40
C ASP A 157 0.42 -10.22 15.81
N TYR A 158 0.12 -9.81 14.57
CA TYR A 158 -1.12 -10.11 13.87
C TYR A 158 -0.95 -11.07 12.68
N SER A 159 0.24 -11.62 12.46
CA SER A 159 0.55 -12.54 11.35
C SER A 159 0.33 -11.96 9.94
N MET A 160 0.25 -10.63 9.80
CA MET A 160 0.00 -9.93 8.54
C MET A 160 1.21 -9.97 7.59
N ARG A 161 2.37 -10.37 8.08
CA ARG A 161 3.66 -10.30 7.37
C ARG A 161 4.22 -11.68 7.04
N THR A 162 3.64 -12.74 7.60
CA THR A 162 4.01 -14.16 7.39
C THR A 162 4.09 -14.55 5.91
N LYS A 163 3.19 -14.05 5.06
CA LYS A 163 3.19 -14.34 3.62
C LYS A 163 4.49 -13.94 2.92
N LEU A 164 5.18 -12.89 3.39
CA LEU A 164 6.49 -12.49 2.87
C LEU A 164 7.55 -13.58 3.06
N PHE A 165 7.45 -14.34 4.14
CA PHE A 165 8.31 -15.48 4.42
C PHE A 165 7.89 -16.71 3.62
N ASP A 166 6.60 -17.05 3.65
CA ASP A 166 6.06 -18.26 3.03
C ASP A 166 6.30 -18.27 1.51
N GLU A 167 6.16 -17.11 0.88
CA GLU A 167 6.33 -16.95 -0.56
C GLU A 167 7.67 -16.32 -0.97
N ALA A 168 8.63 -16.26 -0.04
CA ALA A 168 9.96 -15.69 -0.29
C ALA A 168 10.66 -16.29 -1.52
N SER A 169 10.39 -17.56 -1.82
CA SER A 169 10.95 -18.26 -2.99
C SER A 169 10.54 -17.65 -4.34
N SER A 170 9.48 -16.85 -4.39
CA SER A 170 9.02 -16.18 -5.61
C SER A 170 9.84 -14.95 -5.99
N PHE A 171 10.71 -14.45 -5.08
CA PHE A 171 11.52 -13.25 -5.31
C PHE A 171 12.92 -13.28 -4.70
N LEU A 172 13.30 -14.32 -3.95
CA LEU A 172 14.67 -14.52 -3.46
C LEU A 172 15.33 -15.72 -4.13
N PRO A 173 16.66 -15.64 -4.42
CA PRO A 173 17.42 -16.80 -4.84
C PRO A 173 17.61 -17.80 -3.70
N GLU A 174 17.85 -19.07 -4.06
CA GLU A 174 18.00 -20.19 -3.11
C GLU A 174 19.03 -19.92 -1.99
N ALA A 175 20.15 -19.27 -2.33
CA ALA A 175 21.17 -18.91 -1.35
C ALA A 175 20.65 -17.94 -0.27
N ALA A 176 19.80 -17.00 -0.64
CA ALA A 176 19.17 -16.04 0.27
C ALA A 176 18.04 -16.69 1.08
N LEU A 177 17.28 -17.63 0.48
CA LEU A 177 16.27 -18.42 1.22
C LEU A 177 16.88 -19.23 2.36
N LYS A 178 18.07 -19.81 2.14
CA LYS A 178 18.80 -20.53 3.20
C LYS A 178 19.18 -19.61 4.36
N LYS A 179 19.61 -18.37 4.07
CA LYS A 179 19.88 -17.35 5.11
C LYS A 179 18.61 -17.01 5.88
N LEU A 180 17.51 -16.71 5.17
CA LEU A 180 16.22 -16.37 5.76
C LEU A 180 15.68 -17.46 6.70
N LYS A 181 15.85 -18.74 6.32
CA LYS A 181 15.43 -19.90 7.13
C LYS A 181 16.40 -20.26 8.26
N GLY A 182 17.66 -19.87 8.14
CA GLY A 182 18.77 -20.29 9.01
C GLY A 182 18.90 -19.53 10.32
N GLU A 183 18.16 -18.44 10.52
CA GLU A 183 18.21 -17.61 11.75
C GLU A 183 17.13 -17.97 12.79
N LYS A 184 16.62 -19.21 12.79
CA LYS A 184 15.97 -19.74 13.99
C LYS A 184 17.05 -20.10 15.02
N LYS A 185 17.42 -19.14 15.87
CA LYS A 185 18.09 -19.39 17.14
C LYS A 185 17.14 -19.13 18.30
#